data_AF-A0A9D1F507-F1
#
_entry.id   AF-A0A9D1F507-F1
#
_cell.length_a   1.000
_cell.length_b   1.000
_cell.length_c   1.000
_cell.angle_alpha   90.00
_cell.angle_beta   90.00
_cell.angle_gamma   90.00
#
_symmetry.space_group_name_H-M   'P 1'
#
loop_
_entity.id
_entity.type
_entity.pdbx_description
1 polymer ?
#
loop_
_entity_poly.entity_id
_entity_poly.type
_entity_poly.pdbx_seq_one_letter_code
_entity_poly.pdbx_strand_id
1 'polypeptide(L)'
;MENSKNEIKKILDTYELYEDFSITNDEDIKHVIQHRKNYIPSEKPDAFFKQNNVIYGIEHFQISLYKKLKSGDISKQAKGSQCNREKMREDKDFDLHPSIENLLTALSDNLHSHSGSFEAYRDRLTKDNNCKYRLIIFVEDSSESGYIVRKRETQAINPLLLKQIANIFLEYKDDIWGVIVTTGNEKQKRITGCTLAELESKLGNGELFDANEYAPFEVERRVHVAKEDPTQDSNNITIRLFDRL
;
A
#
# COMPACT_ATOMS: atom_id res chain seq x y z
N MET A 1 20.66 -6.35 -13.87
CA MET A 1 20.39 -5.90 -12.49
C MET A 1 20.20 -4.38 -12.48
N GLU A 2 19.11 -3.90 -13.06
CA GLU A 2 18.88 -2.46 -13.28
C GLU A 2 17.42 -2.05 -13.00
N ASN A 3 16.61 -2.97 -12.47
CA ASN A 3 15.16 -2.86 -12.49
C ASN A 3 14.53 -2.27 -11.21
N SER A 4 15.28 -2.18 -10.09
CA SER A 4 14.77 -1.70 -8.80
C SER A 4 14.80 -0.18 -8.62
N LYS A 5 15.73 0.53 -9.28
CA LYS A 5 15.92 1.98 -9.05
C LYS A 5 14.71 2.85 -9.41
N ASN A 6 13.71 2.32 -10.11
CA ASN A 6 12.55 3.11 -10.54
C ASN A 6 11.22 2.51 -10.07
N GLU A 7 11.20 1.69 -9.01
CA GLU A 7 9.97 1.03 -8.53
C GLU A 7 8.86 2.03 -8.20
N ILE A 8 9.14 3.01 -7.33
CA ILE A 8 8.17 4.07 -6.99
C ILE A 8 7.73 4.85 -8.23
N LYS A 9 8.65 5.18 -9.14
CA LYS A 9 8.31 5.90 -10.38
C LYS A 9 7.35 5.08 -11.25
N LYS A 10 7.60 3.79 -11.42
CA LYS A 10 6.71 2.88 -12.18
C LYS A 10 5.31 2.88 -11.58
N ILE A 11 5.19 2.83 -10.25
CA ILE A 11 3.91 2.86 -9.54
C ILE A 11 3.17 4.19 -9.80
N LEU A 12 3.88 5.30 -9.66
CA LEU A 12 3.33 6.65 -9.90
C LEU A 12 2.87 6.88 -11.35
N ASP A 13 3.49 6.18 -12.30
CA ASP A 13 3.15 6.23 -13.73
C ASP A 13 2.07 5.19 -14.12
N THR A 14 1.84 4.16 -13.29
CA THR A 14 0.87 3.08 -13.58
C THR A 14 -0.57 3.51 -13.38
N TYR A 15 -0.83 4.37 -12.38
CA TYR A 15 -2.19 4.73 -11.95
C TYR A 15 -2.50 6.20 -12.24
N GLU A 16 -3.77 6.49 -12.54
CA GLU A 16 -4.29 7.85 -12.39
C GLU A 16 -4.47 8.15 -10.90
N LEU A 17 -3.69 9.12 -10.39
CA LEU A 17 -3.62 9.44 -8.96
C LEU A 17 -4.39 10.72 -8.63
N TYR A 18 -5.34 10.59 -7.71
CA TYR A 18 -6.09 11.70 -7.13
C TYR A 18 -5.60 11.99 -5.72
N GLU A 19 -5.25 13.24 -5.43
CA GLU A 19 -4.79 13.64 -4.11
C GLU A 19 -5.98 13.77 -3.14
N ASP A 20 -5.86 13.14 -1.97
CA ASP A 20 -6.81 13.22 -0.87
C ASP A 20 -6.08 13.66 0.40
N PHE A 21 -6.22 14.94 0.75
CA PHE A 21 -5.61 15.53 1.94
C PHE A 21 -6.60 15.67 3.11
N SER A 22 -7.75 14.99 3.07
CA SER A 22 -8.77 15.09 4.11
C SER A 22 -8.31 14.67 5.51
N ILE A 23 -7.21 13.89 5.60
CA ILE A 23 -6.70 13.34 6.85
C ILE A 23 -5.47 14.07 7.42
N THR A 24 -4.94 15.08 6.71
CA THR A 24 -3.71 15.79 7.12
C THR A 24 -3.82 17.30 6.94
N ASN A 25 -3.28 18.03 7.91
CA ASN A 25 -3.05 19.46 7.83
C ASN A 25 -1.55 19.80 7.74
N ASP A 26 -0.66 18.81 7.79
CA ASP A 26 0.78 19.01 7.68
C ASP A 26 1.17 19.40 6.24
N GLU A 27 1.72 20.60 6.09
CA GLU A 27 2.08 21.14 4.77
C GLU A 27 3.31 20.45 4.17
N ASP A 28 4.22 19.93 4.99
CA ASP A 28 5.40 19.23 4.51
C ASP A 28 5.00 17.92 3.82
N ILE A 29 4.10 17.12 4.40
CA ILE A 29 3.69 15.85 3.79
C ILE A 29 2.82 16.06 2.54
N LYS A 30 1.94 17.07 2.55
CA LYS A 30 1.18 17.47 1.35
C LYS A 30 2.14 17.85 0.23
N HIS A 31 3.17 18.63 0.54
CA HIS A 31 4.17 19.04 -0.45
C HIS A 31 4.96 17.86 -1.00
N VAL A 32 5.38 16.92 -0.13
CA VAL A 32 6.06 15.68 -0.54
C VAL A 32 5.18 14.86 -1.48
N ILE A 33 3.88 14.74 -1.22
CA ILE A 33 2.92 14.01 -2.09
C ILE A 33 2.73 14.74 -3.43
N GLN A 34 2.51 16.06 -3.41
CA GLN A 34 2.30 16.87 -4.63
C GLN A 34 3.50 16.82 -5.57
N HIS A 35 4.72 16.77 -5.02
CA HIS A 35 5.97 16.75 -5.77
C HIS A 35 6.54 15.34 -5.97
N ARG A 36 5.71 14.30 -5.84
CA ARG A 36 6.09 12.88 -6.03
C ARG A 36 6.80 12.56 -7.34
N LYS A 37 6.56 13.32 -8.40
CA LYS A 37 7.27 13.19 -9.69
C LYS A 37 8.75 13.57 -9.62
N ASN A 38 9.17 14.27 -8.55
CA ASN A 38 10.53 14.73 -8.32
C ASN A 38 11.30 13.85 -7.32
N TYR A 39 10.75 12.70 -6.93
CA TYR A 39 11.48 11.75 -6.10
C TYR A 39 12.73 11.26 -6.82
N ILE A 40 13.83 11.20 -6.09
CA ILE A 40 15.11 10.73 -6.59
C ILE A 40 15.26 9.26 -6.20
N PRO A 41 15.34 8.34 -7.18
CA PRO A 41 15.74 6.95 -7.00
C PRO A 41 16.92 6.74 -6.04
N SER A 42 16.77 5.77 -5.15
CA SER A 42 17.83 5.30 -4.27
C SER A 42 17.68 3.79 -4.05
N GLU A 43 18.71 3.16 -3.48
CA GLU A 43 18.65 1.73 -3.16
C GLU A 43 18.26 1.45 -1.71
N LYS A 44 18.53 2.41 -0.80
CA LYS A 44 18.20 2.32 0.63
C LYS A 44 18.10 3.75 1.21
N PRO A 45 16.90 4.32 1.43
CA PRO A 45 15.59 3.77 1.09
C PRO A 45 15.35 3.82 -0.44
N ASP A 46 14.20 3.33 -0.91
CA ASP A 46 13.85 3.22 -2.35
C ASP A 46 13.86 4.54 -3.12
N ALA A 47 13.54 5.65 -2.45
CA ALA A 47 13.68 6.99 -3.00
C ALA A 47 13.92 8.04 -1.92
N PHE A 48 14.25 9.26 -2.31
CA PHE A 48 14.23 10.39 -1.41
C PHE A 48 13.77 11.68 -2.11
N PHE A 49 13.30 12.63 -1.32
CA PHE A 49 12.91 13.96 -1.75
C PHE A 49 13.64 15.00 -0.90
N LYS A 50 14.20 16.03 -1.53
CA LYS A 50 14.93 17.11 -0.85
C LYS A 50 14.12 18.39 -0.92
N GLN A 51 13.91 19.01 0.24
CA GLN A 51 13.26 20.31 0.33
C GLN A 51 13.95 21.13 1.43
N ASN A 52 14.43 22.31 1.07
CA ASN A 52 15.21 23.16 1.98
C ASN A 52 16.37 22.37 2.60
N ASN A 53 16.49 22.39 3.93
CA ASN A 53 17.48 21.61 4.70
C ASN A 53 16.92 20.29 5.25
N VAL A 54 15.88 19.72 4.62
CA VAL A 54 15.25 18.47 5.02
C VAL A 54 15.35 17.45 3.88
N ILE A 55 15.76 16.23 4.23
CA ILE A 55 15.72 15.07 3.35
C ILE A 55 14.61 14.14 3.85
N TYR A 56 13.65 13.87 2.98
CA TYR A 56 12.61 12.88 3.19
C TYR A 56 13.06 11.58 2.53
N GLY A 57 13.43 10.58 3.32
CA GLY A 57 13.65 9.21 2.83
C GLY A 57 12.31 8.53 2.63
N ILE A 58 12.15 7.79 1.53
CA ILE A 58 10.89 7.17 1.13
C ILE A 58 11.14 5.70 0.88
N GLU A 59 10.68 4.87 1.81
CA GLU A 59 10.70 3.41 1.68
C GLU A 59 9.34 2.93 1.18
N HIS A 60 9.32 2.09 0.15
CA HIS A 60 8.08 1.62 -0.45
C HIS A 60 7.74 0.20 0.01
N PHE A 61 6.49 0.02 0.44
CA PHE A 61 5.92 -1.28 0.71
C PHE A 61 4.73 -1.53 -0.21
N GLN A 62 4.81 -2.62 -0.97
CA GLN A 62 3.67 -3.14 -1.69
C GLN A 62 2.91 -4.14 -0.80
N ILE A 63 1.63 -3.85 -0.51
CA ILE A 63 0.72 -4.71 0.24
C ILE A 63 -0.53 -5.01 -0.56
N SER A 64 -1.36 -5.94 -0.08
CA SER A 64 -2.63 -6.29 -0.71
C SER A 64 -3.62 -6.82 0.33
N LEU A 65 -4.92 -6.72 0.00
CA LEU A 65 -6.01 -7.41 0.66
C LEU A 65 -5.97 -8.93 0.44
N TYR A 66 -5.16 -9.43 -0.49
CA TYR A 66 -5.05 -10.86 -0.77
C TYR A 66 -4.00 -11.54 0.09
N LYS A 67 -4.18 -12.85 0.25
CA LYS A 67 -3.27 -13.67 1.03
C LYS A 67 -1.89 -13.79 0.36
N LYS A 68 -0.84 -13.55 1.14
CA LYS A 68 0.54 -13.90 0.76
C LYS A 68 0.76 -15.40 0.96
N LEU A 69 1.04 -16.12 -0.13
CA LEU A 69 1.44 -17.52 -0.09
C LEU A 69 2.97 -17.64 -0.05
N LYS A 70 3.51 -18.83 0.17
CA LYS A 70 4.97 -19.09 0.13
C LYS A 70 5.61 -18.63 -1.18
N SER A 71 4.87 -18.75 -2.29
CA SER A 71 5.27 -18.34 -3.64
C SER A 71 5.01 -16.86 -3.94
N GLY A 72 4.57 -16.07 -2.95
CA GLY A 72 4.23 -14.66 -3.09
C GLY A 72 2.73 -14.39 -3.08
N ASP A 73 2.36 -13.16 -3.41
CA ASP A 73 0.97 -12.72 -3.50
C ASP A 73 0.18 -13.55 -4.53
N ILE A 74 -1.02 -14.00 -4.15
CA ILE A 74 -1.85 -14.87 -5.00
C ILE A 74 -2.34 -14.17 -6.29
N SER A 75 -2.58 -12.85 -6.27
CA SER A 75 -2.93 -12.08 -7.48
C SER A 75 -1.78 -12.03 -8.47
N LYS A 76 -0.55 -11.88 -7.97
CA LYS A 76 0.67 -11.92 -8.79
C LYS A 76 0.87 -13.30 -9.42
N GLN A 77 0.49 -14.37 -8.74
CA GLN A 77 0.54 -15.73 -9.29
C GLN A 77 -0.50 -15.95 -10.39
N ALA A 78 -1.71 -15.39 -10.24
CA ALA A 78 -2.73 -15.42 -11.27
C ALA A 78 -2.25 -14.69 -12.54
N LYS A 79 -1.81 -13.44 -12.39
CA LYS A 79 -1.22 -12.64 -13.49
C LYS A 79 -0.01 -13.34 -14.12
N GLY A 80 0.88 -13.90 -13.30
CA GLY A 80 2.04 -14.66 -13.77
C GLY A 80 1.66 -15.89 -14.58
N SER A 81 0.57 -16.58 -14.22
CA SER A 81 0.05 -17.73 -14.97
C SER A 81 -0.55 -17.31 -16.30
N GLN A 82 -1.27 -16.17 -16.35
CA GLN A 82 -1.77 -15.61 -17.61
C GLN A 82 -0.63 -15.24 -18.57
N CYS A 83 0.43 -14.59 -18.06
CA CYS A 83 1.58 -14.16 -18.86
C CYS A 83 2.52 -15.29 -19.28
N ASN A 84 2.51 -16.44 -18.57
CA ASN A 84 3.38 -17.59 -18.84
C ASN A 84 2.56 -18.87 -19.09
N ARG A 85 1.44 -18.74 -19.79
CA ARG A 85 0.49 -19.83 -20.04
C ARG A 85 1.13 -21.04 -20.72
N GLU A 86 2.15 -20.82 -21.55
CA GLU A 86 2.94 -21.86 -22.20
C GLU A 86 3.65 -22.79 -21.21
N LYS A 87 3.94 -22.32 -19.99
CA LYS A 87 4.60 -23.10 -18.92
C LYS A 87 3.63 -23.76 -17.95
N MET A 88 2.34 -23.46 -18.04
CA MET A 88 1.34 -24.12 -17.20
C MET A 88 1.24 -25.59 -17.60
N ARG A 89 0.89 -26.47 -16.63
CA ARG A 89 0.63 -27.89 -16.91
C ARG A 89 -0.86 -28.17 -17.13
N GLU A 90 -1.69 -27.39 -16.46
CA GLU A 90 -3.14 -27.52 -16.39
C GLU A 90 -3.74 -26.15 -16.08
N ASP A 91 -5.06 -26.06 -16.20
CA ASP A 91 -5.83 -24.89 -15.79
C ASP A 91 -5.60 -24.58 -14.31
N LYS A 92 -5.73 -23.30 -13.94
CA LYS A 92 -5.55 -22.89 -12.55
C LYS A 92 -6.69 -22.00 -12.09
N ASP A 93 -7.19 -22.34 -10.91
CA ASP A 93 -8.16 -21.53 -10.17
C ASP A 93 -7.47 -20.85 -8.99
N PHE A 94 -7.69 -19.54 -8.88
CA PHE A 94 -7.18 -18.70 -7.81
C PHE A 94 -8.36 -18.08 -7.06
N ASP A 95 -8.52 -18.46 -5.78
CA ASP A 95 -9.45 -17.79 -4.87
C ASP A 95 -8.70 -16.76 -4.04
N LEU A 96 -8.87 -15.48 -4.37
CA LEU A 96 -8.07 -14.40 -3.81
C LEU A 96 -8.53 -13.97 -2.41
N HIS A 97 -9.78 -14.28 -2.05
CA HIS A 97 -10.44 -13.99 -0.76
C HIS A 97 -9.94 -12.71 -0.05
N PRO A 98 -10.34 -11.51 -0.53
CA PRO A 98 -9.89 -10.24 0.01
C PRO A 98 -10.19 -10.11 1.50
N SER A 99 -9.25 -9.61 2.30
CA SER A 99 -9.41 -9.42 3.74
C SER A 99 -8.57 -8.25 4.25
N ILE A 100 -9.13 -7.47 5.18
CA ILE A 100 -8.38 -6.45 5.92
C ILE A 100 -7.28 -7.10 6.77
N GLU A 101 -7.48 -8.31 7.28
CA GLU A 101 -6.48 -9.02 8.08
C GLU A 101 -5.20 -9.32 7.26
N ASN A 102 -5.35 -9.66 5.98
CA ASN A 102 -4.21 -9.84 5.07
C ASN A 102 -3.43 -8.54 4.93
N LEU A 103 -4.11 -7.41 4.79
CA LEU A 103 -3.51 -6.08 4.68
C LEU A 103 -2.73 -5.71 5.95
N LEU A 104 -3.33 -5.93 7.12
CA LEU A 104 -2.71 -5.68 8.43
C LEU A 104 -1.47 -6.54 8.62
N THR A 105 -1.57 -7.83 8.31
CA THR A 105 -0.44 -8.77 8.42
C THR A 105 0.69 -8.37 7.47
N ALA A 106 0.38 -8.09 6.21
CA ALA A 106 1.38 -7.68 5.22
C ALA A 106 2.09 -6.37 5.60
N LEU A 107 1.35 -5.41 6.16
CA LEU A 107 1.93 -4.16 6.64
C LEU A 107 2.87 -4.40 7.83
N SER A 108 2.41 -5.17 8.83
CA SER A 108 3.20 -5.51 10.02
C SER A 108 4.48 -6.28 9.65
N ASP A 109 4.37 -7.29 8.79
CA ASP A 109 5.51 -8.08 8.29
C ASP A 109 6.56 -7.22 7.58
N ASN A 110 6.12 -6.29 6.71
CA ASN A 110 7.01 -5.40 5.98
C ASN A 110 7.74 -4.43 6.92
N LEU A 111 7.01 -3.78 7.83
CA LEU A 111 7.61 -2.88 8.83
C LEU A 111 8.62 -3.62 9.71
N HIS A 112 8.25 -4.77 10.24
CA HIS A 112 9.13 -5.59 11.06
C HIS A 112 10.40 -5.96 10.31
N SER A 113 10.27 -6.44 9.07
CA SER A 113 11.39 -6.89 8.25
C SER A 113 12.36 -5.76 7.86
N HIS A 114 11.87 -4.53 7.68
CA HIS A 114 12.67 -3.39 7.23
C HIS A 114 13.16 -2.49 8.38
N SER A 115 12.56 -2.59 9.57
CA SER A 115 12.87 -1.73 10.73
C SER A 115 14.37 -1.67 11.08
N GLY A 116 15.07 -2.81 11.02
CA GLY A 116 16.51 -2.88 11.29
C GLY A 116 17.39 -2.11 10.29
N SER A 117 16.83 -1.63 9.17
CA SER A 117 17.56 -0.84 8.17
C SER A 117 17.30 0.67 8.26
N PHE A 118 16.37 1.14 9.10
CA PHE A 118 15.95 2.56 9.14
C PHE A 118 17.10 3.50 9.48
N GLU A 119 17.97 3.12 10.42
CA GLU A 119 19.15 3.91 10.74
C GLU A 119 20.12 4.03 9.55
N ALA A 120 20.34 2.92 8.82
CA ALA A 120 21.19 2.91 7.64
C ALA A 120 20.64 3.81 6.51
N TYR A 121 19.32 3.97 6.43
CA TYR A 121 18.66 4.87 5.47
C TYR A 121 19.00 6.32 5.75
N ARG A 122 18.91 6.74 7.01
CA ARG A 122 19.32 8.07 7.48
C ARG A 122 20.79 8.30 7.14
N ASP A 123 21.66 7.43 7.63
CA ASP A 123 23.10 7.62 7.53
C ASP A 123 23.57 7.72 6.09
N ARG A 124 23.02 6.92 5.17
CA ARG A 124 23.35 7.00 3.73
C ARG A 124 23.00 8.36 3.14
N LEU A 125 21.86 8.93 3.51
CA LEU A 125 21.35 10.17 2.90
C LEU A 125 21.91 11.44 3.56
N THR A 126 22.32 11.36 4.83
CA THR A 126 22.81 12.52 5.60
C THR A 126 24.31 12.56 5.82
N LYS A 127 25.07 11.50 5.46
CA LYS A 127 26.52 11.38 5.77
C LYS A 127 27.35 12.63 5.51
N ASP A 128 27.03 13.35 4.43
CA ASP A 128 27.81 14.50 3.96
C ASP A 128 27.06 15.84 4.10
N ASN A 129 25.89 15.86 4.78
CA ASN A 129 25.02 17.04 4.86
C ASN A 129 24.45 17.24 6.27
N ASN A 130 24.61 18.44 6.85
CA ASN A 130 23.96 18.83 8.10
C ASN A 130 22.47 19.16 7.86
N CYS A 131 21.70 18.14 7.49
CA CYS A 131 20.29 18.23 7.13
C CYS A 131 19.42 17.41 8.08
N LYS A 132 18.17 17.83 8.24
CA LYS A 132 17.17 17.06 8.99
C LYS A 132 16.73 15.87 8.14
N TYR A 133 16.69 14.68 8.72
CA TYR A 133 16.15 13.50 8.08
C TYR A 133 14.74 13.19 8.58
N ARG A 134 13.86 12.76 7.68
CA ARG A 134 12.52 12.26 7.98
C ARG A 134 12.26 11.02 7.13
N LEU A 135 11.98 9.89 7.78
CA LEU A 135 11.58 8.67 7.08
C LEU A 135 10.07 8.69 6.81
N ILE A 136 9.69 8.39 5.57
CA ILE A 136 8.31 8.20 5.14
C ILE A 136 8.18 6.76 4.64
N ILE A 137 7.15 6.07 5.13
CA ILE A 137 6.74 4.79 4.54
C ILE A 137 5.67 5.06 3.49
N PHE A 138 5.97 4.71 2.25
CA PHE A 138 5.02 4.76 1.14
C PHE A 138 4.40 3.38 0.94
N VAL A 139 3.15 3.22 1.33
CA VAL A 139 2.38 2.00 1.15
C VAL A 139 1.57 2.05 -0.13
N GLU A 140 1.76 1.05 -0.97
CA GLU A 140 0.93 0.79 -2.13
C GLU A 140 0.01 -0.40 -1.86
N ASP A 141 -1.31 -0.17 -1.84
CA ASP A 141 -2.27 -1.27 -1.95
C ASP A 141 -2.37 -1.71 -3.40
N SER A 142 -1.78 -2.86 -3.70
CA SER A 142 -1.71 -3.44 -5.04
C SER A 142 -2.87 -4.38 -5.40
N SER A 143 -3.88 -4.45 -4.54
CA SER A 143 -5.12 -5.16 -4.84
C SER A 143 -5.79 -4.56 -6.06
N GLU A 144 -6.44 -5.39 -6.88
CA GLU A 144 -7.20 -4.89 -8.02
C GLU A 144 -8.38 -4.00 -7.62
N SER A 145 -8.88 -4.21 -6.40
CA SER A 145 -9.90 -3.40 -5.74
C SER A 145 -9.54 -3.25 -4.25
N GLY A 146 -8.76 -2.23 -3.95
CA GLY A 146 -8.30 -1.84 -2.62
C GLY A 146 -9.32 -1.06 -1.80
N TYR A 147 -10.59 -1.02 -2.22
CA TYR A 147 -11.62 -0.26 -1.52
C TYR A 147 -12.04 -0.97 -0.24
N ILE A 148 -11.91 -0.26 0.89
CA ILE A 148 -12.44 -0.69 2.18
C ILE A 148 -13.68 0.14 2.49
N VAL A 149 -14.78 -0.52 2.81
CA VAL A 149 -16.07 0.11 3.13
C VAL A 149 -16.52 -0.30 4.52
N ARG A 150 -17.32 0.54 5.16
CA ARG A 150 -18.04 0.10 6.35
C ARG A 150 -19.02 -0.99 5.94
N LYS A 151 -19.20 -2.01 6.77
CA LYS A 151 -20.18 -3.08 6.50
C LYS A 151 -21.55 -2.45 6.25
N ARG A 152 -22.20 -2.85 5.15
CA ARG A 152 -23.51 -2.35 4.67
C ARG A 152 -23.50 -0.96 4.06
N GLU A 153 -22.33 -0.40 3.80
CA GLU A 153 -22.16 0.86 3.08
C GLU A 153 -21.34 0.63 1.81
N THR A 154 -21.40 1.59 0.89
CA THR A 154 -20.66 1.55 -0.38
C THR A 154 -19.57 2.62 -0.47
N GLN A 155 -19.48 3.49 0.52
CA GLN A 155 -18.52 4.58 0.53
C GLN A 155 -17.16 4.07 1.03
N ALA A 156 -16.16 4.12 0.16
CA ALA A 156 -14.80 3.75 0.52
C ALA A 156 -14.21 4.76 1.51
N ILE A 157 -13.49 4.25 2.50
CA ILE A 157 -12.72 5.04 3.46
C ILE A 157 -11.24 5.06 3.11
N ASN A 158 -10.52 6.01 3.68
CA ASN A 158 -9.07 6.02 3.70
C ASN A 158 -8.57 4.93 4.69
N PRO A 159 -7.71 3.98 4.28
CA PRO A 159 -7.19 2.94 5.17
C PRO A 159 -6.49 3.50 6.42
N LEU A 160 -5.87 4.68 6.36
CA LEU A 160 -5.23 5.31 7.53
C LEU A 160 -6.23 5.70 8.63
N LEU A 161 -7.53 5.72 8.34
CA LEU A 161 -8.57 5.92 9.35
C LEU A 161 -8.88 4.65 10.15
N LEU A 162 -8.32 3.49 9.80
CA LEU A 162 -8.44 2.27 10.59
C LEU A 162 -7.46 2.28 11.76
N LYS A 163 -7.99 2.11 12.97
CA LYS A 163 -7.23 2.07 14.23
C LYS A 163 -6.11 1.02 14.20
N GLN A 164 -6.38 -0.15 13.64
CA GLN A 164 -5.41 -1.24 13.56
C GLN A 164 -4.21 -0.88 12.66
N ILE A 165 -4.45 -0.19 11.53
CA ILE A 165 -3.37 0.31 10.66
C ILE A 165 -2.56 1.37 11.40
N ALA A 166 -3.23 2.30 12.09
CA ALA A 166 -2.57 3.33 12.86
C ALA A 166 -1.67 2.76 13.96
N ASN A 167 -2.17 1.81 14.74
CA ASN A 167 -1.40 1.15 15.80
C ASN A 167 -0.11 0.52 15.25
N ILE A 168 -0.18 -0.18 14.13
CA ILE A 168 0.99 -0.81 13.50
C ILE A 168 2.08 0.23 13.17
N PHE A 169 1.71 1.38 12.60
CA PHE A 169 2.71 2.43 12.34
C PHE A 169 3.24 3.08 13.61
N LEU A 170 2.38 3.29 14.61
CA LEU A 170 2.74 3.97 15.85
C LEU A 170 3.71 3.15 16.72
N GLU A 171 3.81 1.83 16.51
CA GLU A 171 4.88 0.99 17.09
C GLU A 171 6.28 1.44 16.68
N TYR A 172 6.41 2.14 15.54
CA TYR A 172 7.68 2.60 14.96
C TYR A 172 7.78 4.15 14.94
N LYS A 173 7.04 4.83 15.81
CA LYS A 173 6.94 6.31 15.81
C LYS A 173 8.24 7.07 16.09
N ASP A 174 9.21 6.40 16.71
CA ASP A 174 10.51 7.00 16.99
C ASP A 174 11.41 7.04 15.74
N ASP A 175 11.16 6.18 14.75
CA ASP A 175 11.94 6.07 13.52
C ASP A 175 11.22 6.67 12.29
N ILE A 176 9.90 6.54 12.23
CA ILE A 176 9.08 6.97 11.09
C ILE A 176 8.46 8.33 11.38
N TRP A 177 8.61 9.27 10.44
CA TRP A 177 8.00 10.59 10.55
C TRP A 177 6.58 10.63 9.98
N GLY A 178 6.35 9.97 8.84
CA GLY A 178 5.06 10.00 8.17
C GLY A 178 4.78 8.79 7.31
N VAL A 179 3.54 8.69 6.86
CA VAL A 179 3.07 7.62 5.99
C VAL A 179 2.36 8.22 4.79
N ILE A 180 2.61 7.66 3.62
CA ILE A 180 1.86 7.91 2.39
C ILE A 180 1.19 6.59 2.00
N VAL A 181 -0.08 6.63 1.61
CA VAL A 181 -0.82 5.45 1.15
C VAL A 181 -1.41 5.72 -0.22
N THR A 182 -1.35 4.73 -1.10
CA THR A 182 -2.18 4.67 -2.31
C THR A 182 -3.19 3.52 -2.22
N THR A 183 -4.46 3.83 -2.46
CA THR A 183 -5.58 2.87 -2.44
C THR A 183 -6.57 3.18 -3.56
N GLY A 184 -7.23 2.16 -4.10
CA GLY A 184 -8.18 2.31 -5.19
C GLY A 184 -8.23 1.05 -6.04
N ASN A 185 -8.31 1.20 -7.35
CA ASN A 185 -8.32 0.07 -8.28
C ASN A 185 -7.12 0.10 -9.23
N GLU A 186 -7.09 -0.85 -10.16
CA GLU A 186 -6.00 -1.02 -11.14
C GLU A 186 -5.79 0.17 -12.09
N LYS A 187 -6.76 1.09 -12.18
CA LYS A 187 -6.71 2.27 -13.05
C LYS A 187 -6.55 3.56 -12.27
N GLN A 188 -7.33 3.70 -11.20
CA GLN A 188 -7.49 4.94 -10.45
C GLN A 188 -7.25 4.71 -8.97
N LYS A 189 -6.33 5.48 -8.38
CA LYS A 189 -6.03 5.43 -6.96
C LYS A 189 -6.09 6.82 -6.33
N ARG A 190 -6.46 6.86 -5.06
CA ARG A 190 -6.24 8.01 -4.20
C ARG A 190 -4.85 7.91 -3.61
N ILE A 191 -4.14 9.04 -3.54
CA ILE A 191 -2.90 9.18 -2.79
C ILE A 191 -3.14 10.13 -1.64
N THR A 192 -2.74 9.71 -0.45
CA THR A 192 -2.97 10.41 0.81
C THR A 192 -1.80 10.15 1.75
N GLY A 193 -1.72 10.89 2.85
CA GLY A 193 -0.72 10.66 3.88
C GLY A 193 -0.94 11.55 5.09
N CYS A 194 -0.28 11.21 6.19
CA CYS A 194 -0.22 12.02 7.40
C CYS A 194 1.08 11.76 8.15
N THR A 195 1.42 12.65 9.08
CA THR A 195 2.53 12.39 10.02
C THR A 195 2.10 11.40 11.09
N LEU A 196 3.04 10.69 11.71
CA LEU A 196 2.71 9.80 12.83
C LEU A 196 2.22 10.57 14.06
N ALA A 197 2.63 11.83 14.23
CA ALA A 197 2.10 12.71 15.27
C ALA A 197 0.61 13.03 15.03
N GLU A 198 0.20 13.32 13.78
CA GLU A 198 -1.22 13.49 13.44
C GLU A 198 -2.00 12.19 13.67
N LEU A 199 -1.43 11.05 13.30
CA LEU A 199 -2.07 9.74 13.46
C LEU A 199 -2.25 9.37 14.95
N GLU A 200 -1.26 9.66 15.79
CA GLU A 200 -1.33 9.49 17.25
C GLU A 200 -2.40 10.38 17.87
N SER A 201 -2.47 11.65 17.45
CA SER A 201 -3.51 12.60 17.90
C SER A 201 -4.91 12.09 17.55
N LYS A 202 -5.12 11.62 16.31
CA LYS A 202 -6.39 11.05 15.85
C LYS A 202 -6.79 9.81 16.67
N LEU A 203 -5.84 8.94 16.95
CA LEU A 203 -6.06 7.78 17.79
C LEU A 203 -6.48 8.19 19.22
N GLY A 204 -5.79 9.15 19.82
CA GLY A 204 -6.08 9.66 21.16
C GLY A 204 -7.42 10.37 21.28
N ASN A 205 -7.86 11.04 20.21
CA ASN A 205 -9.16 11.72 20.13
C ASN A 205 -10.33 10.80 19.78
N GLY A 206 -10.09 9.52 19.48
CA GLY A 206 -11.13 8.59 19.05
C GLY A 206 -11.67 8.85 17.65
N GLU A 207 -10.87 9.47 16.78
CA GLU A 207 -11.25 9.78 15.38
C GLU A 207 -11.04 8.59 14.42
N LEU A 208 -10.42 7.50 14.90
CA LEU A 208 -10.12 6.30 14.10
C LEU A 208 -11.17 5.20 14.31
N PHE A 209 -11.43 4.46 13.24
CA PHE A 209 -12.45 3.41 13.20
C PHE A 209 -11.90 2.03 13.55
N ASP A 210 -12.73 1.17 14.14
CA ASP A 210 -12.38 -0.24 14.34
C ASP A 210 -12.54 -1.02 13.04
N ALA A 211 -11.46 -1.64 12.55
CA ALA A 211 -11.48 -2.47 11.33
C ALA A 211 -12.52 -3.60 11.35
N ASN A 212 -12.97 -4.06 12.53
CA ASN A 212 -14.03 -5.07 12.64
C ASN A 212 -15.38 -4.59 12.10
N GLU A 213 -15.62 -3.28 12.01
CA GLU A 213 -16.82 -2.70 11.41
C GLU A 213 -16.72 -2.56 9.88
N TYR A 214 -15.56 -2.89 9.31
CA TYR A 214 -15.24 -2.67 7.91
C TYR A 214 -14.99 -4.00 7.20
N ALA A 215 -15.05 -3.95 5.87
CA ALA A 215 -14.73 -5.05 4.99
C ALA A 215 -14.16 -4.53 3.68
N PRO A 216 -13.41 -5.36 2.94
CA PRO A 216 -13.16 -5.12 1.53
C PRO A 216 -14.49 -4.98 0.77
N PHE A 217 -14.53 -4.09 -0.22
CA PHE A 217 -15.72 -3.90 -1.05
C PHE A 217 -16.05 -5.17 -1.87
N GLU A 218 -15.01 -5.80 -2.42
CA GLU A 218 -15.08 -7.13 -3.02
C GLU A 218 -14.79 -8.16 -1.93
N VAL A 219 -15.74 -9.06 -1.64
CA VAL A 219 -15.60 -10.05 -0.56
C VAL A 219 -15.11 -11.40 -1.06
N GLU A 220 -15.29 -11.68 -2.36
CA GLU A 220 -14.74 -12.86 -3.02
C GLU A 220 -14.32 -12.49 -4.44
N ARG A 221 -13.18 -13.03 -4.88
CA ARG A 221 -12.71 -12.91 -6.26
C ARG A 221 -12.06 -14.21 -6.68
N ARG A 222 -12.61 -14.83 -7.72
CA ARG A 222 -12.13 -16.09 -8.28
C ARG A 222 -11.64 -15.87 -9.71
N VAL A 223 -10.36 -16.12 -9.92
CA VAL A 223 -9.71 -16.02 -11.22
C VAL A 223 -9.43 -17.42 -11.75
N HIS A 224 -10.00 -17.74 -12.90
CA HIS A 224 -9.67 -18.94 -13.66
C HIS A 224 -8.73 -18.56 -14.80
N VAL A 225 -7.63 -19.30 -14.92
CA VAL A 225 -6.67 -19.18 -16.03
C VAL A 225 -6.64 -20.51 -16.75
N ALA A 226 -7.15 -20.54 -17.98
CA ALA A 226 -7.14 -21.75 -18.79
C ALA A 226 -5.72 -22.00 -19.35
N LYS A 227 -5.33 -23.26 -19.53
CA LYS A 227 -4.02 -23.62 -20.06
C LYS A 227 -3.91 -23.42 -21.57
N GLU A 228 -4.98 -23.70 -22.29
CA GLU A 228 -4.95 -23.81 -23.76
C GLU A 228 -5.57 -22.59 -24.46
N ASP A 229 -6.55 -21.92 -23.84
CA ASP A 229 -7.34 -20.89 -24.51
C ASP A 229 -7.59 -19.65 -23.63
N PRO A 230 -6.99 -18.48 -23.95
CA PRO A 230 -7.19 -17.24 -23.19
C PRO A 230 -8.62 -16.72 -23.19
N THR A 231 -9.46 -17.15 -24.14
CA THR A 231 -10.87 -16.75 -24.16
C THR A 231 -11.70 -17.46 -23.09
N GLN A 232 -11.15 -18.51 -22.46
CA GLN A 232 -11.78 -19.25 -21.36
C GLN A 232 -11.40 -18.75 -19.98
N ASP A 233 -10.48 -17.78 -19.87
CA ASP A 233 -10.18 -17.13 -18.60
C ASP A 233 -11.45 -16.49 -18.02
N SER A 234 -11.62 -16.56 -16.71
CA SER A 234 -12.71 -15.89 -16.03
C SER A 234 -12.24 -15.17 -14.78
N ASN A 235 -12.96 -14.11 -14.41
CA ASN A 235 -12.71 -13.31 -13.22
C ASN A 235 -14.05 -12.97 -12.59
N ASN A 236 -14.48 -13.82 -11.66
CA ASN A 236 -15.76 -13.69 -10.98
C ASN A 236 -15.57 -12.92 -9.68
N ILE A 237 -16.31 -11.82 -9.53
CA ILE A 237 -16.23 -10.92 -8.37
C ILE A 237 -17.57 -10.95 -7.64
N THR A 238 -17.51 -11.08 -6.32
CA THR A 238 -18.68 -11.00 -5.43
C THR A 238 -18.56 -9.78 -4.54
N ILE A 239 -19.57 -8.91 -4.60
CA ILE A 239 -19.76 -7.78 -3.68
C ILE A 239 -20.94 -8.13 -2.77
N ARG A 240 -20.76 -8.00 -1.45
CA ARG A 240 -21.81 -8.25 -0.47
C ARG A 240 -22.24 -6.95 0.19
N LEU A 241 -23.38 -6.43 -0.24
CA LEU A 241 -23.96 -5.20 0.29
C LEU A 241 -24.72 -5.43 1.61
N PHE A 242 -25.29 -6.62 1.80
CA PHE A 242 -26.03 -6.99 3.01
C PHE A 242 -25.75 -8.45 3.38
N ASP A 243 -25.65 -8.73 4.68
CA ASP A 243 -25.66 -10.11 5.16
C ASP A 243 -27.04 -10.71 4.92
N ARG A 244 -27.11 -11.95 4.41
CA ARG A 244 -28.39 -12.68 4.40
C ARG A 244 -28.76 -12.95 5.85
N LEU A 245 -29.91 -12.41 6.26
CA LEU A 245 -30.57 -12.69 7.55
C LEU A 245 -30.76 -14.19 7.75
#